data_AF-A0A349YHI3-F1
#
_entry.id   AF-A0A349YHI3-F1
#
_cell.length_a   1.000
_cell.length_b   1.000
_cell.length_c   1.000
_cell.angle_alpha   90.00
_cell.angle_beta   90.00
_cell.angle_gamma   90.00
#
_symmetry.space_group_name_H-M   'P 1'
#
loop_
_entity.id
_entity.type
_entity.pdbx_description
1 polymer ?
#
loop_
_entity_poly.entity_id
_entity_poly.type
_entity_poly.pdbx_seq_one_letter_code
_entity_poly.pdbx_strand_id
1 'polypeptide(L)'
;MERLTRRINNNKITAIKGTGCNYSAQSFNCQTDEGNVKLRTALEKLAAYEDLEEQGLLVRLPCKPGDIMFDIVGKPPKIIEHQVSSFCIDENGIHLRILGGILEKKQGVKIYFSREAAEMELKNRWKK
;
A
#
# COMPACT_ATOMS: atom_id res chain seq x y z
N MET A 1 -9.67 2.98 -0.02
CA MET A 1 -10.00 2.09 -1.16
C MET A 1 -11.52 2.06 -1.36
N GLU A 2 -12.08 1.61 -2.50
CA GLU A 2 -13.52 1.29 -2.55
C GLU A 2 -13.77 0.00 -1.77
N ARG A 3 -14.74 0.01 -0.85
CA ARG A 3 -15.05 -1.14 0.02
C ARG A 3 -15.73 -2.25 -0.78
N LEU A 4 -15.22 -3.47 -0.65
CA LEU A 4 -15.66 -4.66 -1.35
C LEU A 4 -16.40 -5.65 -0.43
N THR A 5 -16.45 -5.43 0.88
CA THR A 5 -17.20 -6.29 1.81
C THR A 5 -18.28 -5.54 2.60
N ARG A 6 -19.36 -6.25 2.92
CA ARG A 6 -20.46 -5.77 3.76
C ARG A 6 -20.72 -6.74 4.90
N ARG A 7 -20.93 -6.21 6.10
CA ARG A 7 -21.46 -6.97 7.24
C ARG A 7 -22.99 -6.96 7.19
N ILE A 8 -23.60 -8.14 7.25
CA ILE A 8 -25.06 -8.31 7.37
C ILE A 8 -25.41 -8.75 8.79
N ASN A 9 -26.71 -8.83 9.09
CA ASN A 9 -27.23 -9.29 10.38
C ASN A 9 -26.54 -10.59 10.84
N ASN A 10 -26.24 -10.69 12.13
CA ASN A 10 -25.47 -11.77 12.77
C ASN A 10 -23.98 -11.83 12.37
N ASN A 11 -23.35 -10.69 12.06
CA ASN A 11 -21.92 -10.59 11.73
C ASN A 11 -21.46 -11.41 10.52
N LYS A 12 -22.38 -11.90 9.68
CA LYS A 12 -21.99 -12.58 8.43
C LYS A 12 -21.41 -11.55 7.46
N ILE A 13 -20.33 -11.92 6.77
CA ILE A 13 -19.63 -11.05 5.82
C ILE A 13 -19.97 -11.49 4.41
N THR A 14 -20.32 -10.54 3.55
CA THR A 14 -20.67 -10.76 2.15
C THR A 14 -19.81 -9.88 1.25
N ALA A 15 -19.46 -10.36 0.06
CA ALA A 15 -18.85 -9.50 -0.95
C ALA A 15 -19.89 -8.54 -1.53
N ILE A 16 -19.49 -7.29 -1.72
CA ILE A 16 -20.25 -6.25 -2.43
C ILE A 16 -19.89 -6.39 -3.91
N LYS A 17 -20.89 -6.56 -4.78
CA LYS A 17 -20.76 -6.28 -6.21
C LYS A 17 -21.74 -5.16 -6.54
N GLY A 18 -21.39 -4.35 -7.54
CA GLY A 18 -22.05 -3.09 -7.90
C GLY A 18 -23.55 -3.18 -8.23
N THR A 19 -24.06 -2.14 -8.88
CA THR A 19 -25.48 -1.70 -8.98
C THR A 19 -26.54 -2.71 -9.47
N GLY A 20 -26.23 -3.99 -9.67
CA GLY A 20 -27.20 -5.02 -10.08
C GLY A 20 -27.06 -6.40 -9.42
N CYS A 21 -26.17 -6.62 -8.44
CA CYS A 21 -25.96 -7.94 -7.84
C CYS A 21 -25.89 -7.87 -6.31
N ASN A 22 -27.03 -8.09 -5.64
CA ASN A 22 -27.08 -8.26 -4.17
C ASN A 22 -26.80 -9.72 -3.82
N TYR A 23 -25.56 -10.03 -3.49
CA TYR A 23 -25.17 -11.37 -3.06
C TYR A 23 -25.49 -11.58 -1.58
N SER A 24 -26.08 -12.73 -1.25
CA SER A 24 -26.20 -13.19 0.14
C SER A 24 -24.84 -13.68 0.65
N ALA A 25 -24.70 -13.91 1.96
CA ALA A 25 -23.46 -14.39 2.60
C ALA A 25 -22.91 -15.74 2.08
N GLN A 26 -23.54 -16.34 1.09
CA GLN A 26 -23.20 -17.64 0.50
C GLN A 26 -23.12 -17.61 -1.03
N SER A 27 -23.22 -16.44 -1.68
CA SER A 27 -23.18 -16.38 -3.15
C SER A 27 -21.79 -16.63 -3.74
N PHE A 28 -20.78 -16.67 -2.88
CA PHE A 28 -19.45 -17.18 -3.18
C PHE A 28 -19.34 -18.54 -2.51
N ASN A 29 -19.43 -19.61 -3.31
CA ASN A 29 -19.19 -20.97 -2.87
C ASN A 29 -18.12 -21.64 -3.73
N CYS A 30 -17.52 -22.70 -3.20
CA CYS A 30 -16.62 -23.59 -3.91
C CYS A 30 -17.28 -24.96 -4.02
N GLN A 31 -16.85 -25.73 -5.03
CA GLN A 31 -17.30 -27.10 -5.23
C GLN A 31 -16.89 -28.03 -4.08
N THR A 32 -15.84 -27.67 -3.33
CA THR A 32 -15.36 -28.42 -2.17
C THR A 32 -15.64 -27.67 -0.88
N ASP A 33 -15.92 -28.41 0.19
CA ASP A 33 -16.11 -27.85 1.54
C ASP A 33 -14.85 -27.10 2.02
N GLU A 34 -13.67 -27.64 1.73
CA GLU A 34 -12.40 -26.97 2.03
C GLU A 34 -12.29 -25.62 1.32
N GLY A 35 -12.70 -25.56 0.05
CA GLY A 35 -12.73 -24.32 -0.71
C GLY A 35 -13.72 -23.30 -0.15
N ASN A 36 -14.89 -23.76 0.32
CA ASN A 36 -15.87 -22.89 1.00
C ASN A 36 -15.28 -22.27 2.27
N VAL A 37 -14.55 -23.05 3.07
CA VAL A 37 -13.88 -22.57 4.29
C VAL A 37 -12.80 -21.54 3.96
N LYS A 38 -11.96 -21.80 2.95
CA LYS A 38 -10.91 -20.86 2.49
C LYS A 38 -11.50 -19.55 1.99
N LEU A 39 -12.58 -19.63 1.22
CA LEU A 39 -13.28 -18.47 0.66
C LEU A 39 -13.90 -17.59 1.75
N ARG A 40 -14.56 -18.21 2.74
CA ARG A 40 -15.07 -17.48 3.91
C ARG A 40 -13.95 -16.79 4.68
N THR A 41 -12.86 -17.50 4.94
CA THR A 41 -11.68 -16.95 5.63
C THR A 41 -11.08 -15.75 4.87
N ALA A 42 -11.04 -15.82 3.53
CA ALA A 42 -10.54 -14.73 2.70
C ALA A 42 -11.42 -13.47 2.79
N LEU A 43 -12.75 -13.63 2.75
CA LEU A 43 -13.70 -12.51 2.91
C LEU A 43 -13.64 -11.89 4.31
N GLU A 44 -13.50 -12.72 5.35
CA GLU A 44 -13.32 -12.25 6.73
C GLU A 44 -12.04 -11.40 6.88
N LYS A 45 -10.92 -11.87 6.31
CA LYS A 45 -9.65 -11.10 6.33
C LYS A 45 -9.75 -9.81 5.53
N LEU A 46 -10.40 -9.84 4.36
CA LEU A 46 -10.59 -8.64 3.55
C LEU A 46 -11.41 -7.59 4.30
N ALA A 47 -12.54 -7.98 4.88
CA ALA A 47 -13.35 -7.07 5.69
C ALA A 47 -12.58 -6.50 6.88
N ALA A 48 -11.75 -7.32 7.54
CA ALA A 48 -10.90 -6.85 8.63
C ALA A 48 -9.88 -5.82 8.16
N TYR A 49 -9.27 -6.00 6.99
CA TYR A 49 -8.34 -5.01 6.43
C TYR A 49 -9.03 -3.72 6.01
N GLU A 50 -10.22 -3.80 5.41
CA GLU A 50 -11.03 -2.63 5.06
C GLU A 50 -11.44 -1.85 6.32
N ASP A 51 -11.87 -2.55 7.37
CA ASP A 51 -12.19 -1.93 8.67
C ASP A 51 -10.95 -1.26 9.29
N LEU A 52 -9.76 -1.87 9.19
CA LEU A 52 -8.52 -1.26 9.66
C LEU A 52 -8.10 -0.04 8.81
N GLU A 53 -8.31 -0.06 7.49
CA GLU A 53 -8.05 1.10 6.62
C GLU A 53 -8.97 2.27 6.97
N GLU A 54 -10.27 2.02 7.15
CA GLU A 54 -11.26 3.04 7.56
C GLU A 54 -10.99 3.62 8.95
N GLN A 55 -10.49 2.80 9.88
CA GLN A 55 -10.08 3.24 11.23
C GLN A 55 -8.72 3.94 11.26
N GLY A 56 -7.99 4.00 10.14
CA GLY A 56 -6.64 4.56 10.09
C GLY A 56 -5.57 3.69 10.77
N LEU A 57 -5.86 2.40 11.02
CA LEU A 57 -4.94 1.43 11.62
C LEU A 57 -4.15 0.62 10.57
N LEU A 58 -4.55 0.68 9.29
CA LEU A 58 -3.82 0.08 8.17
C LEU A 58 -3.28 1.17 7.26
N VAL A 59 -1.96 1.18 7.07
CA VAL A 59 -1.27 2.11 6.16
C VAL A 59 -0.58 1.35 5.04
N ARG A 60 -0.69 1.88 3.81
CA ARG A 60 0.01 1.33 2.64
C ARG A 60 1.37 1.98 2.51
N LEU A 61 2.43 1.21 2.83
CA LEU A 61 3.80 1.65 2.61
C LEU A 61 4.14 1.64 1.11
N PRO A 62 4.99 2.56 0.64
CA PRO A 62 5.38 2.63 -0.78
C PRO A 62 6.31 1.50 -1.20
N CYS A 63 7.07 0.93 -0.25
CA CYS A 63 7.98 -0.19 -0.47
C CYS A 63 8.21 -0.96 0.85
N LYS A 64 8.93 -2.08 0.79
CA LYS A 64 9.30 -2.87 1.97
C LYS A 64 10.60 -2.33 2.58
N PRO A 65 10.79 -2.45 3.91
CA PRO A 65 12.12 -2.30 4.49
C PRO A 65 13.10 -3.28 3.86
N GLY A 66 14.31 -2.81 3.60
CA GLY A 66 15.36 -3.53 2.88
C GLY A 66 15.38 -3.23 1.37
N ASP A 67 14.31 -2.68 0.80
CA ASP A 67 14.28 -2.30 -0.61
C ASP A 67 15.25 -1.15 -0.90
N ILE A 68 15.70 -1.08 -2.15
CA ILE A 68 16.58 -0.03 -2.66
C ILE A 68 15.71 1.06 -3.29
N MET A 69 16.02 2.32 -2.97
CA MET A 69 15.43 3.49 -3.59
C MET A 69 16.49 4.46 -4.08
N PHE A 70 16.12 5.28 -5.05
CA PHE A 70 17.00 6.26 -5.67
C PHE A 70 16.48 7.67 -5.40
N ASP A 71 17.38 8.55 -4.99
CA ASP A 71 17.12 9.97 -4.78
C ASP A 71 17.95 10.83 -5.74
N ILE A 72 17.43 11.98 -6.13
CA ILE A 72 18.13 12.95 -6.98
C ILE A 72 18.42 14.20 -6.15
N VAL A 73 19.67 14.33 -5.71
CA VAL A 73 20.09 15.39 -4.79
C VAL A 73 21.27 16.20 -5.34
N GLY A 74 21.48 17.38 -4.74
CA GLY A 74 22.61 18.25 -5.04
C GLY A 74 22.42 19.16 -6.26
N LYS A 75 23.39 20.07 -6.43
CA LYS A 75 23.62 20.90 -7.63
C LYS A 75 25.11 20.79 -7.96
N PRO A 76 25.54 20.05 -8.99
CA PRO A 76 24.71 19.40 -10.03
C PRO A 76 23.91 18.20 -9.50
N PRO A 77 22.74 17.91 -10.09
CA PRO A 77 21.88 16.82 -9.64
C PRO A 77 22.55 15.46 -9.89
N LYS A 78 22.63 14.64 -8.85
CA LYS A 78 23.20 13.28 -8.87
C LYS A 78 22.20 12.29 -8.30
N ILE A 79 22.21 11.08 -8.84
CA ILE A 79 21.43 9.97 -8.30
C ILE A 79 22.23 9.32 -7.18
N ILE A 80 21.60 9.19 -6.02
CA ILE A 80 22.13 8.48 -4.86
C ILE A 80 21.21 7.31 -4.55
N GLU A 81 21.82 6.17 -4.27
CA GLU A 81 21.14 4.96 -3.85
C GLU A 81 21.01 4.94 -2.32
N HIS A 82 19.83 4.55 -1.84
CA HIS A 82 19.56 4.39 -0.43
C HIS A 82 18.83 3.06 -0.18
N GLN A 83 19.27 2.32 0.83
CA GLN A 83 18.53 1.18 1.33
C GLN A 83 17.56 1.64 2.42
N VAL A 84 16.29 1.25 2.29
CA VAL A 84 15.26 1.53 3.29
C VAL A 84 15.53 0.71 4.53
N SER A 85 15.72 1.34 5.68
CA SER A 85 15.97 0.63 6.94
C SER A 85 14.70 0.43 7.73
N SER A 86 13.88 1.47 7.88
CA SER A 86 12.62 1.42 8.64
C SER A 86 11.70 2.59 8.26
N PHE A 87 10.43 2.49 8.69
CA PHE A 87 9.47 3.57 8.65
C PHE A 87 9.17 4.01 10.08
N CYS A 88 9.05 5.31 10.31
CA CYS A 88 8.62 5.88 11.59
C CYS A 88 7.28 6.57 11.37
N ILE A 89 6.34 6.36 12.29
CA ILE A 89 5.04 7.03 12.26
C ILE A 89 4.97 7.93 13.49
N ASP A 90 4.75 9.22 13.28
CA ASP A 90 4.54 10.20 14.33
C ASP A 90 3.37 11.14 13.96
N GLU A 91 3.15 12.19 14.77
CA GLU A 91 2.11 13.19 14.56
C GLU A 91 2.22 13.95 13.22
N ASN A 92 3.41 13.98 12.61
CA ASN A 92 3.66 14.61 11.31
C ASN A 92 3.50 13.64 10.12
N GLY A 93 3.23 12.36 10.39
CA GLY A 93 2.95 11.33 9.39
C GLY A 93 3.99 10.22 9.33
N ILE A 94 4.20 9.66 8.13
CA ILE A 94 5.10 8.53 7.90
C ILE A 94 6.43 9.04 7.36
N HIS A 95 7.50 8.83 8.14
CA HIS A 95 8.87 9.16 7.78
C HIS A 95 9.63 7.91 7.35
N LEU A 96 10.50 8.08 6.35
CA LEU A 96 11.36 7.02 5.85
C LEU A 96 12.75 7.14 6.48
N ARG A 97 13.24 6.07 7.10
CA ARG A 97 14.62 5.95 7.54
C ARG A 97 15.41 5.13 6.53
N ILE A 98 16.62 5.61 6.22
CA ILE A 98 17.57 4.93 5.33
C ILE A 98 18.76 4.41 6.13
N LEU A 99 19.53 3.50 5.56
CA LEU A 99 20.77 3.02 6.21
C LEU A 99 21.82 4.14 6.22
N GLY A 100 22.31 4.53 7.40
CA GLY A 100 23.31 5.61 7.55
C GLY A 100 22.78 7.03 7.76
N GLY A 101 21.46 7.22 7.93
CA GLY A 101 20.88 8.53 8.24
C GLY A 101 19.34 8.54 8.27
N ILE A 102 18.76 9.70 8.58
CA ILE A 102 17.32 9.93 8.48
C ILE A 102 17.08 10.79 7.23
N LEU A 103 16.26 10.30 6.29
CA LEU A 103 15.75 11.12 5.19
C LEU A 103 14.37 11.62 5.59
N GLU A 104 14.31 12.79 6.22
CA GLU A 104 13.05 13.49 6.48
C GLU A 104 12.51 14.07 5.16
N LYS A 105 11.89 13.22 4.34
CA LYS A 105 11.22 13.68 3.12
C LYS A 105 9.86 14.24 3.49
N LYS A 106 9.75 15.57 3.53
CA LYS A 106 8.46 16.28 3.53
C LYS A 106 7.60 15.80 2.36
N GLN A 107 6.29 15.75 2.56
CA GLN A 107 5.32 15.44 1.50
C GLN A 107 5.63 16.29 0.25
N GLY A 108 5.96 15.65 -0.88
CA GLY A 108 6.22 16.30 -2.16
C GLY A 108 7.58 16.01 -2.81
N VAL A 109 8.54 15.38 -2.12
CA VAL A 109 9.82 14.97 -2.73
C VAL A 109 9.63 13.65 -3.48
N LYS A 110 9.82 13.65 -4.81
CA LYS A 110 9.77 12.43 -5.64
C LYS A 110 10.88 11.45 -5.20
N ILE A 111 10.48 10.20 -4.93
CA ILE A 111 11.37 9.06 -4.66
C ILE A 111 11.18 8.08 -5.83
N TYR A 112 12.26 7.44 -6.26
CA TYR A 112 12.23 6.46 -7.35
C TYR A 112 12.58 5.08 -6.83
N PHE A 113 11.78 4.08 -7.19
CA PHE A 113 12.02 2.67 -6.84
C PHE A 113 12.69 1.89 -7.98
N SER A 114 13.07 2.57 -9.05
CA SER A 114 13.93 2.02 -10.10
C SER A 114 14.95 3.07 -10.54
N ARG A 115 16.13 2.59 -10.93
CA ARG A 115 17.22 3.45 -11.40
C ARG A 115 16.85 4.14 -12.70
N GLU A 116 16.19 3.43 -13.60
CA GLU A 116 15.74 3.92 -14.90
C GLU A 116 14.77 5.10 -14.74
N ALA A 117 13.85 5.01 -13.76
CA ALA A 117 12.92 6.10 -13.48
C ALA A 117 13.63 7.34 -12.95
N ALA A 118 14.64 7.17 -12.09
CA ALA A 118 15.47 8.27 -11.59
C ALA A 118 16.30 8.91 -12.72
N GLU A 119 16.90 8.11 -13.59
CA GLU A 119 17.69 8.59 -14.72
C GLU A 119 16.84 9.34 -15.75
N MET A 120 15.61 8.88 -16.01
CA MET A 120 14.67 9.59 -16.87
C MET A 120 14.28 10.96 -16.30
N GLU A 121 13.98 11.06 -15.00
CA GLU A 121 13.71 12.35 -14.39
C GLU A 121 14.95 13.25 -14.40
N LEU A 122 16.14 12.71 -14.10
CA LEU A 122 17.38 13.47 -14.14
C LEU A 122 17.56 14.11 -15.52
N LYS A 123 17.44 13.33 -16.61
CA LYS A 123 17.50 13.82 -17.98
C LYS A 123 16.45 14.91 -18.26
N ASN A 124 15.23 14.76 -17.75
CA ASN A 124 14.19 15.77 -17.89
C ASN A 124 14.52 17.08 -17.17
N ARG A 125 15.19 17.03 -16.01
CA ARG A 125 15.64 18.23 -15.29
C ARG A 125 16.73 18.99 -16.02
N TRP A 126 17.62 18.29 -16.74
CA TRP A 126 18.65 18.92 -17.58
C TRP A 126 18.11 19.52 -18.89
N LYS A 127 16.91 19.15 -19.33
CA LYS A 127 16.25 19.69 -20.52
C LYS A 127 15.44 20.97 -20.25
N LYS A 128 15.25 21.34 -18.99
CA LYS A 128 14.61 22.58 -18.55
C LYS A 128 15.66 23.65 -18.26
#